data_AF-A0YZV0-F1
#
_entry.id   AF-A0YZV0-F1
#
_cell.length_a   1.000
_cell.length_b   1.000
_cell.length_c   1.000
_cell.angle_alpha   90.00
_cell.angle_beta   90.00
_cell.angle_gamma   90.00
#
_symmetry.space_group_name_H-M   'P 1'
#
loop_
_entity.id
_entity.type
_entity.pdbx_description
1 polymer ?
#
loop_
_entity_poly.entity_id
_entity_poly.type
_entity_poly.pdbx_seq_one_letter_code
_entity_poly.pdbx_strand_id
1 'polypeptide(L)'
;KFSDVADLNVQHLGKFECRPVLPCQQVVSIPLESMNHRRGYFAVQLNKALTEANILGFIKQVYTEEVPLNQLKSLDFFLRYASQIENAVKLNQWLQNTFETGWETLETLLSPPKMAWRSRNITSDSLIPVNSDLGVERIKKFNLEPTGEQVGLLVRLQPRTELEMGIGVELYPINNQVYLPQNLQLLLLDENGETVMQAEARSTKNIQLKFSGESGEIFSVKVALEDLSIVETFVI
;
A
#
# COMPACT_ATOMS: atom_id res chain seq x y z
N LYS A 1 -8.19 -35.72 -7.14
CA LYS A 1 -8.27 -34.95 -5.88
C LYS A 1 -9.01 -33.66 -6.21
N PHE A 2 -10.23 -33.50 -5.73
CA PHE A 2 -10.90 -32.19 -5.80
C PHE A 2 -10.23 -31.31 -4.74
N SER A 3 -9.71 -30.16 -5.16
CA SER A 3 -9.18 -29.15 -4.24
C SER A 3 -10.37 -28.45 -3.58
N ASP A 4 -10.38 -28.33 -2.25
CA ASP A 4 -11.40 -27.61 -1.48
C ASP A 4 -11.23 -26.10 -1.67
N VAL A 5 -11.58 -25.63 -2.86
CA VAL A 5 -11.30 -24.27 -3.34
C VAL A 5 -12.61 -23.60 -3.69
N ALA A 6 -12.95 -22.59 -2.90
CA ALA A 6 -14.13 -21.75 -3.08
C ALA A 6 -13.70 -20.30 -3.33
N ASP A 7 -13.00 -20.11 -4.45
CA ASP A 7 -12.45 -18.82 -4.83
C ASP A 7 -13.57 -17.82 -5.17
N LEU A 8 -13.54 -16.67 -4.51
CA LEU A 8 -14.41 -15.53 -4.80
C LEU A 8 -13.57 -14.44 -5.47
N ASN A 9 -13.71 -14.28 -6.78
CA ASN A 9 -13.09 -13.17 -7.50
C ASN A 9 -13.98 -11.94 -7.36
N VAL A 10 -13.48 -10.92 -6.65
CA VAL A 10 -14.16 -9.63 -6.55
C VAL A 10 -13.52 -8.68 -7.55
N GLN A 11 -14.33 -8.11 -8.43
CA GLN A 11 -13.87 -7.24 -9.51
C GLN A 11 -13.01 -6.10 -8.94
N HIS A 12 -11.86 -5.85 -9.58
CA HIS A 12 -10.86 -4.83 -9.20
C HIS A 12 -10.14 -5.02 -7.86
N LEU A 13 -10.63 -5.88 -6.97
CA LEU A 13 -10.03 -6.14 -5.67
C LEU A 13 -9.19 -7.41 -5.66
N GLY A 14 -9.49 -8.38 -6.52
CA GLY A 14 -8.72 -9.62 -6.66
C GLY A 14 -9.39 -10.81 -6.00
N LYS A 15 -8.57 -11.74 -5.50
CA LYS A 15 -9.01 -13.08 -5.09
C LYS A 15 -9.23 -13.17 -3.58
N PHE A 16 -10.46 -13.52 -3.21
CA PHE A 16 -10.88 -13.85 -1.85
C PHE A 16 -11.27 -15.32 -1.79
N GLU A 17 -11.52 -15.82 -0.59
CA GLU A 17 -12.04 -17.16 -0.39
C GLU A 17 -13.36 -17.14 0.35
N CYS A 18 -14.31 -17.97 -0.09
CA CYS A 18 -15.61 -18.12 0.52
C CYS A 18 -15.65 -19.45 1.27
N ARG A 19 -15.73 -19.43 2.60
CA ARG A 19 -15.65 -20.63 3.43
C ARG A 19 -17.00 -20.96 4.06
N PRO A 20 -17.54 -22.17 3.84
CA PRO A 20 -18.84 -22.54 4.36
C PRO A 20 -18.79 -22.78 5.88
N VAL A 21 -19.88 -22.43 6.55
CA VAL A 21 -20.12 -22.68 7.97
C VAL A 21 -21.50 -23.33 8.12
N LEU A 22 -21.58 -24.43 8.86
CA LEU A 22 -22.85 -25.11 9.14
C LEU A 22 -23.56 -24.46 10.35
N PRO A 23 -24.90 -24.55 10.49
CA PRO A 23 -25.67 -23.81 11.50
C PRO A 23 -25.22 -23.98 12.97
N CYS A 24 -24.56 -25.08 13.32
CA CYS A 24 -24.10 -25.36 14.68
C CYS A 24 -22.60 -25.09 14.90
N GLN A 25 -21.85 -24.75 13.84
CA GLN A 25 -20.42 -24.47 13.97
C GLN A 25 -20.18 -23.10 14.60
N GLN A 26 -19.13 -23.01 15.41
CA GLN A 26 -18.68 -21.77 16.07
C GLN A 26 -17.34 -21.28 15.54
N VAL A 27 -16.79 -21.99 14.56
CA VAL A 27 -15.55 -21.67 13.87
C VAL A 27 -15.75 -21.81 12.36
N VAL A 28 -14.99 -21.05 11.59
CA VAL A 28 -14.80 -21.25 10.15
C VAL A 28 -13.47 -21.97 9.91
N SER A 29 -13.48 -22.99 9.06
CA SER A 29 -12.27 -23.75 8.71
C SER A 29 -11.60 -23.19 7.47
N ILE A 30 -10.31 -22.88 7.57
CA ILE A 30 -9.44 -22.36 6.52
C ILE A 30 -8.29 -23.37 6.29
N PRO A 31 -8.27 -24.12 5.19
CA PRO A 31 -7.18 -25.04 4.88
C PRO A 31 -5.83 -24.32 4.76
N LEU A 32 -4.73 -24.96 5.13
CA LEU A 32 -3.37 -24.37 5.04
C LEU A 32 -3.02 -23.93 3.61
N GLU A 33 -3.45 -24.70 2.60
CA GLU A 33 -3.26 -24.37 1.18
C GLU A 33 -3.94 -23.07 0.75
N SER A 34 -4.96 -22.65 1.51
CA SER A 34 -5.79 -21.48 1.26
C SER A 34 -5.34 -20.24 2.04
N MET A 35 -4.40 -20.37 2.99
CA MET A 35 -3.94 -19.26 3.84
C MET A 35 -3.06 -18.24 3.11
N ASN A 36 -2.48 -18.62 1.96
CA ASN A 36 -1.55 -17.78 1.22
C ASN A 36 -2.17 -17.25 -0.08
N HIS A 37 -1.74 -16.06 -0.51
CA HIS A 37 -2.16 -15.41 -1.77
C HIS A 37 -3.67 -15.14 -1.87
N ARG A 38 -4.35 -14.90 -0.74
CA ARG A 38 -5.74 -14.43 -0.70
C ARG A 38 -5.79 -13.07 -0.02
N ARG A 39 -6.70 -12.20 -0.46
CA ARG A 39 -6.91 -10.88 0.16
C ARG A 39 -7.90 -10.91 1.32
N GLY A 40 -8.39 -12.10 1.67
CA GLY A 40 -9.25 -12.35 2.80
C GLY A 40 -10.26 -13.47 2.56
N TYR A 41 -11.04 -13.72 3.60
CA TYR A 41 -11.91 -14.88 3.75
C TYR A 41 -13.30 -14.40 4.18
N PHE A 42 -14.33 -14.85 3.48
CA PHE A 42 -15.72 -14.69 3.88
C PHE A 42 -16.20 -15.96 4.53
N ALA A 43 -16.71 -15.86 5.75
CA ALA A 43 -17.43 -16.96 6.38
C ALA A 43 -18.90 -16.89 5.95
N VAL A 44 -19.41 -17.96 5.34
CA VAL A 44 -20.77 -18.00 4.82
C VAL A 44 -21.53 -19.17 5.43
N GLN A 45 -22.58 -18.88 6.17
CA GLN A 45 -23.41 -19.90 6.78
C GLN A 45 -24.40 -20.46 5.78
N LEU A 46 -24.37 -21.77 5.57
CA LEU A 46 -25.35 -22.48 4.76
C LEU A 46 -26.54 -22.91 5.63
N ASN A 47 -27.75 -22.84 5.07
CA ASN A 47 -28.91 -23.44 5.73
C ASN A 47 -28.80 -24.99 5.73
N LYS A 48 -29.63 -25.67 6.53
CA LYS A 48 -29.58 -27.16 6.62
C LYS A 48 -29.81 -27.87 5.29
N ALA A 49 -30.53 -27.24 4.36
CA ALA A 49 -30.82 -27.78 3.03
C ALA A 49 -29.72 -27.49 2.00
N LEU A 50 -28.70 -26.69 2.36
CA LEU A 50 -27.64 -26.20 1.47
C LEU A 50 -28.15 -25.43 0.25
N THR A 51 -29.30 -24.76 0.38
CA THR A 51 -29.93 -23.99 -0.72
C THR A 51 -29.75 -22.48 -0.57
N GLU A 52 -29.47 -22.01 0.64
CA GLU A 52 -29.31 -20.60 0.96
C GLU A 52 -28.05 -20.39 1.79
N ALA A 53 -27.47 -19.20 1.63
CA ALA A 53 -26.19 -18.85 2.20
C ALA A 53 -26.27 -17.42 2.78
N ASN A 54 -25.85 -17.24 4.03
CA ASN A 54 -25.77 -15.93 4.67
C ASN A 54 -24.32 -15.58 4.98
N ILE A 55 -23.88 -14.38 4.60
CA ILE A 55 -22.53 -13.91 4.93
C ILE A 55 -22.50 -13.57 6.42
N LEU A 56 -21.69 -14.31 7.18
CA LEU A 56 -21.49 -14.07 8.60
C LEU A 56 -20.51 -12.93 8.85
N GLY A 57 -19.51 -12.80 7.98
CA GLY A 57 -18.52 -11.74 8.07
C GLY A 57 -17.24 -12.06 7.29
N PHE A 58 -16.22 -11.25 7.57
CA PHE A 58 -14.98 -11.20 6.81
C PHE A 58 -13.76 -11.27 7.73
N ILE A 59 -12.70 -11.95 7.28
CA ILE A 59 -11.39 -11.97 7.93
C ILE A 59 -10.35 -11.63 6.87
N LYS A 60 -9.46 -10.68 7.16
CA LYS A 60 -8.42 -10.28 6.21
C LYS A 60 -7.27 -11.28 6.15
N GLN A 61 -6.70 -11.62 7.31
CA GLN A 61 -5.54 -12.49 7.44
C GLN A 61 -5.84 -13.57 8.48
N VAL A 62 -5.36 -14.78 8.21
CA VAL A 62 -5.51 -15.93 9.11
C VAL A 62 -4.16 -16.58 9.35
N TYR A 63 -3.98 -17.14 10.54
CA TYR A 63 -2.76 -17.85 10.95
C TYR A 63 -3.04 -19.25 11.50
N THR A 64 -4.33 -19.63 11.55
CA THR A 64 -4.81 -20.89 12.13
C THR A 64 -5.88 -21.48 11.22
N GLU A 65 -5.98 -22.81 11.19
CA GLU A 65 -6.96 -23.51 10.35
C GLU A 65 -8.39 -23.34 10.82
N GLU A 66 -8.59 -22.98 12.08
CA GLU A 66 -9.90 -22.70 12.64
C GLU A 66 -9.92 -21.28 13.19
N VAL A 67 -10.87 -20.48 12.74
CA VAL A 67 -11.07 -19.11 13.21
C VAL A 67 -12.45 -18.99 13.87
N PRO A 68 -12.54 -18.59 15.15
CA PRO A 68 -13.81 -18.36 15.82
C PRO A 68 -14.68 -17.32 15.11
N LEU A 69 -15.99 -17.59 14.99
CA LEU A 69 -16.91 -16.70 14.27
C LEU A 69 -17.06 -15.32 14.93
N ASN A 70 -16.72 -15.18 16.22
CA ASN A 70 -16.73 -13.90 16.92
C ASN A 70 -15.57 -12.96 16.51
N GLN A 71 -14.56 -13.47 15.78
CA GLN A 71 -13.45 -12.67 15.25
C GLN A 71 -13.77 -12.08 13.87
N LEU A 72 -14.88 -12.50 13.25
CA LEU A 72 -15.32 -11.99 11.96
C LEU A 72 -15.58 -10.49 12.05
N LYS A 73 -15.03 -9.75 11.09
CA LYS A 73 -15.37 -8.35 10.86
C LYS A 73 -16.67 -8.26 10.07
N SER A 74 -17.40 -7.16 10.27
CA SER A 74 -18.64 -6.91 9.55
C SER A 74 -18.40 -6.69 8.05
N LEU A 75 -19.48 -6.78 7.27
CA LEU A 75 -19.41 -6.44 5.84
C LEU A 75 -19.06 -4.96 5.63
N ASP A 76 -19.48 -4.05 6.51
CA ASP A 76 -19.08 -2.63 6.45
C ASP A 76 -17.56 -2.45 6.57
N PHE A 77 -16.90 -3.25 7.41
CA PHE A 77 -15.45 -3.25 7.50
C PHE A 77 -14.82 -3.66 6.16
N PHE A 78 -15.35 -4.73 5.55
CA PHE A 78 -14.90 -5.16 4.22
C PHE A 78 -15.14 -4.07 3.16
N LEU A 79 -16.28 -3.39 3.15
CA LEU A 79 -16.56 -2.34 2.17
C LEU A 79 -15.58 -1.16 2.29
N ARG A 80 -15.20 -0.78 3.52
CA ARG A 80 -14.17 0.25 3.75
C ARG A 80 -12.81 -0.21 3.25
N TYR A 81 -12.42 -1.44 3.57
CA TYR A 81 -11.19 -2.07 3.09
C TYR A 81 -11.14 -2.15 1.56
N ALA A 82 -12.23 -2.58 0.94
CA ALA A 82 -12.40 -2.65 -0.52
C ALA A 82 -12.22 -1.28 -1.16
N SER A 83 -12.89 -0.25 -0.62
CA SER A 83 -12.78 1.12 -1.11
C SER A 83 -11.35 1.68 -1.01
N GLN A 84 -10.63 1.35 0.07
CA GLN A 84 -9.22 1.74 0.22
C GLN A 84 -8.36 1.11 -0.90
N ILE A 85 -8.52 -0.18 -1.17
CA ILE A 85 -7.77 -0.87 -2.23
C ILE A 85 -8.09 -0.31 -3.62
N GLU A 86 -9.37 -0.05 -3.88
CA GLU A 86 -9.82 0.41 -5.20
C GLU A 86 -9.20 1.75 -5.58
N ASN A 87 -9.07 2.65 -4.60
CA ASN A 87 -8.49 3.98 -4.78
C ASN A 87 -6.97 4.05 -4.51
N ALA A 88 -6.36 2.95 -4.05
CA ALA A 88 -4.94 2.91 -3.78
C ALA A 88 -4.09 2.86 -5.05
N VAL A 89 -2.89 3.44 -4.96
CA VAL A 89 -1.82 3.28 -5.94
C VAL A 89 -1.29 1.84 -5.87
N LYS A 90 -1.29 1.12 -7.00
CA LYS A 90 -0.96 -0.31 -7.09
C LYS A 90 0.49 -0.48 -7.50
N LEU A 91 1.38 -0.62 -6.51
CA LEU A 91 2.83 -0.64 -6.74
C LEU A 91 3.28 -1.83 -7.60
N ASN A 92 2.64 -2.99 -7.46
CA ASN A 92 2.85 -4.12 -8.38
C ASN A 92 2.62 -3.79 -9.87
N GLN A 93 1.73 -2.84 -10.20
CA GLN A 93 1.50 -2.41 -11.59
C GLN A 93 2.64 -1.54 -12.13
N TRP A 94 3.36 -0.85 -11.26
CA TRP A 94 4.50 -0.03 -11.65
C TRP A 94 5.64 -0.88 -12.21
N LEU A 95 5.84 -2.09 -11.67
CA LEU A 95 6.78 -3.08 -12.21
C LEU A 95 6.42 -3.52 -13.65
N GLN A 96 5.16 -3.33 -14.05
CA GLN A 96 4.64 -3.62 -15.40
C GLN A 96 4.51 -2.35 -16.26
N ASN A 97 5.16 -1.25 -15.84
CA ASN A 97 5.10 0.05 -16.50
C ASN A 97 3.69 0.65 -16.64
N THR A 98 2.78 0.31 -15.72
CA THR A 98 1.45 0.91 -15.61
C THR A 98 1.40 1.79 -14.37
N PHE A 99 0.92 3.03 -14.54
CA PHE A 99 0.97 4.06 -13.49
C PHE A 99 -0.36 4.78 -13.36
N GLU A 100 -0.74 5.11 -12.13
CA GLU A 100 -1.93 5.89 -11.82
C GLU A 100 -1.76 7.36 -12.22
N THR A 101 -2.88 8.05 -12.42
CA THR A 101 -2.89 9.47 -12.79
C THR A 101 -2.14 10.33 -11.78
N GLY A 102 -1.31 11.25 -12.28
CA GLY A 102 -0.51 12.17 -11.48
C GLY A 102 0.88 11.64 -11.08
N TRP A 103 1.16 10.36 -11.30
CA TRP A 103 2.50 9.79 -11.14
C TRP A 103 3.30 9.92 -12.44
N GLU A 104 4.33 10.73 -12.40
CA GLU A 104 5.16 11.08 -13.56
C GLU A 104 6.60 10.57 -13.36
N THR A 105 7.44 10.64 -14.40
CA THR A 105 8.87 10.38 -14.27
C THR A 105 9.60 11.60 -13.71
N LEU A 106 10.75 11.41 -13.07
CA LEU A 106 11.53 12.52 -12.50
C LEU A 106 11.88 13.60 -13.55
N GLU A 107 12.12 13.20 -14.79
CA GLU A 107 12.47 14.12 -15.88
C GLU A 107 11.39 15.18 -16.15
N THR A 108 10.11 14.82 -15.95
CA THR A 108 8.98 15.74 -16.16
C THR A 108 8.98 16.91 -15.19
N LEU A 109 9.46 16.70 -13.95
CA LEU A 109 9.51 17.73 -12.92
C LEU A 109 10.78 18.58 -12.96
N LEU A 110 11.81 18.09 -13.64
CA LEU A 110 13.14 18.68 -13.60
C LEU A 110 13.42 19.68 -14.72
N SER A 111 12.44 20.16 -15.50
CA SER A 111 12.72 21.04 -16.63
C SER A 111 12.99 22.51 -16.26
N PRO A 112 14.14 23.11 -16.67
CA PRO A 112 15.22 22.49 -17.45
C PRO A 112 16.10 21.58 -16.59
N PRO A 113 16.54 20.41 -17.12
CA PRO A 113 17.09 19.29 -16.37
C PRO A 113 18.22 19.73 -15.45
N LYS A 114 17.90 19.92 -14.17
CA LYS A 114 18.92 20.28 -13.17
C LYS A 114 19.80 19.05 -12.91
N MET A 115 21.03 19.09 -13.42
CA MET A 115 22.09 18.11 -13.15
C MET A 115 22.33 17.82 -11.65
N ALA A 116 21.87 18.69 -10.75
CA ALA A 116 21.93 18.49 -9.29
C ALA A 116 21.20 17.23 -8.77
N TRP A 117 20.27 16.67 -9.56
CA TRP A 117 19.53 15.45 -9.22
C TRP A 117 20.23 14.19 -9.72
N ARG A 118 20.93 14.28 -10.86
CA ARG A 118 21.74 13.20 -11.43
C ARG A 118 23.12 13.08 -10.76
N SER A 119 23.61 14.17 -10.15
CA SER A 119 24.95 14.22 -9.54
C SER A 119 25.00 13.81 -8.06
N ARG A 120 23.91 13.29 -7.48
CA ARG A 120 24.04 12.51 -6.26
C ARG A 120 24.57 11.15 -6.67
N ASN A 121 25.90 11.06 -6.70
CA ASN A 121 26.58 9.81 -6.44
C ASN A 121 25.77 9.11 -5.34
N ILE A 122 25.26 7.94 -5.71
CA ILE A 122 25.15 6.77 -4.86
C ILE A 122 26.41 6.78 -3.98
N THR A 123 26.37 7.51 -2.87
CA THR A 123 27.38 7.39 -1.84
C THR A 123 27.17 5.98 -1.33
N SER A 124 28.23 5.19 -1.45
CA SER A 124 28.43 3.80 -1.09
C SER A 124 28.21 3.49 0.40
N ASP A 125 27.17 4.09 0.99
CA ASP A 125 26.68 3.89 2.35
C ASP A 125 25.14 3.80 2.38
N SER A 126 24.50 3.85 1.20
CA SER A 126 23.13 3.40 0.99
C SER A 126 23.18 1.96 0.50
N LEU A 127 22.77 1.00 1.33
CA LEU A 127 22.58 -0.42 0.96
C LEU A 127 21.44 -0.64 -0.07
N ILE A 128 21.27 0.27 -1.03
CA ILE A 128 20.53 -0.01 -2.25
C ILE A 128 21.36 0.54 -3.40
N PRO A 129 22.23 -0.28 -4.00
CA PRO A 129 22.68 -0.02 -5.36
C PRO A 129 21.41 -0.01 -6.21
N VAL A 130 21.09 1.12 -6.83
CA VAL A 130 20.18 1.14 -7.97
C VAL A 130 20.93 0.43 -9.10
N ASN A 131 20.94 -0.90 -9.07
CA ASN A 131 21.14 -1.68 -10.28
C ASN A 131 19.93 -1.35 -11.16
N SER A 132 20.21 -0.59 -12.21
CA SER A 132 19.25 0.04 -13.14
C SER A 132 18.31 -0.91 -13.87
N ASP A 133 18.31 -2.20 -13.55
CA ASP A 133 17.62 -3.21 -14.36
C ASP A 133 16.29 -3.68 -13.75
N LEU A 134 15.99 -3.35 -12.47
CA LEU A 134 14.76 -3.86 -11.79
C LEU A 134 14.02 -2.85 -10.89
N GLY A 135 14.57 -1.66 -10.63
CA GLY A 135 13.93 -0.65 -9.78
C GLY A 135 13.01 0.29 -10.55
N VAL A 136 11.83 0.61 -9.99
CA VAL A 136 10.88 1.58 -10.58
C VAL A 136 10.72 2.76 -9.65
N GLU A 137 10.79 3.98 -10.18
CA GLU A 137 10.53 5.19 -9.41
C GLU A 137 9.56 6.14 -10.11
N ARG A 138 8.64 6.74 -9.36
CA ARG A 138 7.70 7.75 -9.86
C ARG A 138 7.52 8.85 -8.85
N ILE A 139 7.23 10.04 -9.38
CA ILE A 139 7.04 11.24 -8.58
C ILE A 139 5.65 11.82 -8.79
N LYS A 140 5.05 12.30 -7.70
CA LYS A 140 3.78 13.03 -7.73
C LYS A 140 3.97 14.41 -7.12
N LYS A 141 3.41 15.43 -7.75
CA LYS A 141 3.44 16.82 -7.26
C LYS A 141 2.30 17.05 -6.27
N PHE A 142 2.61 17.69 -5.15
CA PHE A 142 1.63 18.20 -4.21
C PHE A 142 1.74 19.72 -4.08
N ASN A 143 0.59 20.36 -4.06
CA ASN A 143 0.46 21.77 -3.72
C ASN A 143 0.19 21.88 -2.22
N LEU A 144 1.03 22.64 -1.54
CA LEU A 144 0.89 22.97 -0.14
C LEU A 144 0.07 24.27 -0.06
N GLU A 145 -1.25 24.12 0.02
CA GLU A 145 -2.15 25.25 0.26
C GLU A 145 -2.16 25.60 1.76
N PRO A 146 -2.25 26.89 2.15
CA PRO A 146 -2.47 28.08 1.30
C PRO A 146 -1.17 28.79 0.84
N THR A 147 0.01 28.27 1.19
CA THR A 147 1.28 28.94 0.84
C THR A 147 1.56 28.93 -0.66
N GLY A 148 0.94 28.00 -1.38
CA GLY A 148 1.15 27.78 -2.82
C GLY A 148 2.50 27.14 -3.12
N GLU A 149 3.25 26.75 -2.09
CA GLU A 149 4.50 26.01 -2.24
C GLU A 149 4.19 24.63 -2.82
N GLN A 150 5.15 24.04 -3.51
CA GLN A 150 4.98 22.74 -4.11
C GLN A 150 6.10 21.81 -3.67
N VAL A 151 5.74 20.56 -3.39
CA VAL A 151 6.68 19.49 -3.08
C VAL A 151 6.42 18.28 -3.97
N GLY A 152 7.49 17.54 -4.27
CA GLY A 152 7.42 16.28 -5.00
C GLY A 152 7.53 15.11 -4.02
N LEU A 153 6.58 14.17 -4.10
CA LEU A 153 6.64 12.87 -3.44
C LEU A 153 7.20 11.83 -4.41
N LEU A 154 8.46 11.45 -4.21
CA LEU A 154 9.12 10.38 -4.97
C LEU A 154 8.92 9.05 -4.23
N VAL A 155 8.45 8.05 -4.96
CA VAL A 155 8.36 6.66 -4.49
C VAL A 155 9.25 5.79 -5.36
N ARG A 156 10.14 5.01 -4.73
CA ARG A 156 11.05 4.06 -5.38
C ARG A 156 10.74 2.65 -4.88
N LEU A 157 10.62 1.72 -5.82
CA LEU A 157 10.40 0.31 -5.61
C LEU A 157 11.67 -0.46 -5.96
N GLN A 158 12.02 -1.41 -5.10
CA GLN A 158 13.14 -2.33 -5.28
C GLN A 158 12.67 -3.73 -4.90
N PRO A 159 12.30 -4.59 -5.87
CA PRO A 159 12.00 -6.00 -5.60
C PRO A 159 13.18 -6.66 -4.87
N ARG A 160 12.90 -7.36 -3.76
CA ARG A 160 13.90 -8.10 -2.97
C ARG A 160 13.74 -9.60 -3.16
N THR A 161 12.51 -10.09 -3.13
CA THR A 161 12.10 -11.46 -3.44
C THR A 161 10.82 -11.43 -4.28
N GLU A 162 10.19 -12.59 -4.54
CA GLU A 162 8.87 -12.65 -5.19
C GLU A 162 7.75 -12.03 -4.32
N LEU A 163 7.92 -12.00 -3.00
CA LEU A 163 6.91 -11.52 -2.06
C LEU A 163 7.29 -10.21 -1.38
N GLU A 164 8.58 -9.96 -1.19
CA GLU A 164 9.08 -8.79 -0.46
C GLU A 164 9.53 -7.67 -1.42
N MET A 165 9.05 -6.46 -1.16
CA MET A 165 9.39 -5.24 -1.88
C MET A 165 10.04 -4.22 -0.95
N GLY A 166 11.23 -3.73 -1.31
CA GLY A 166 11.82 -2.56 -0.69
C GLY A 166 11.20 -1.28 -1.23
N ILE A 167 10.81 -0.37 -0.35
CA ILE A 167 10.13 0.88 -0.70
C ILE A 167 10.89 2.06 -0.09
N GLY A 168 11.20 3.04 -0.93
CA GLY A 168 11.74 4.34 -0.52
C GLY A 168 10.74 5.44 -0.83
N VAL A 169 10.41 6.25 0.16
CA VAL A 169 9.51 7.40 0.02
C VAL A 169 10.28 8.66 0.39
N GLU A 170 10.34 9.62 -0.51
CA GLU A 170 11.16 10.82 -0.36
C GLU A 170 10.36 12.08 -0.73
N LEU A 171 10.46 13.11 0.11
CA LEU A 171 9.91 14.44 -0.19
C LEU A 171 11.01 15.39 -0.65
N TYR A 172 10.65 16.21 -1.62
CA TYR A 172 11.55 17.08 -2.35
C TYR A 172 10.95 18.45 -2.62
N PRO A 173 11.72 19.55 -2.52
CA PRO A 173 11.28 20.85 -2.99
C PRO A 173 11.23 20.84 -4.52
N ILE A 174 10.21 21.47 -5.10
CA ILE A 174 10.09 21.65 -6.55
C ILE A 174 10.02 23.15 -6.90
N ASN A 175 9.91 23.51 -8.19
CA ASN A 175 9.89 24.90 -8.67
C ASN A 175 11.08 25.76 -8.21
N ASN A 176 12.29 25.22 -8.32
CA ASN A 176 13.54 25.90 -7.96
C ASN A 176 13.72 26.24 -6.47
N GLN A 177 12.87 25.75 -5.58
CA GLN A 177 13.15 25.81 -4.15
C GLN A 177 14.35 24.91 -3.79
N VAL A 178 15.17 25.36 -2.84
CA VAL A 178 16.39 24.65 -2.42
C VAL A 178 16.13 23.75 -1.21
N TYR A 179 15.22 24.18 -0.33
CA TYR A 179 14.92 23.53 0.93
C TYR A 179 13.42 23.23 0.99
N LEU A 180 13.09 22.16 1.70
CA LEU A 180 11.71 21.89 2.09
C LEU A 180 11.22 22.97 3.07
N PRO A 181 9.91 23.26 3.08
CA PRO A 181 9.28 24.09 4.10
C PRO A 181 9.61 23.57 5.51
N GLN A 182 9.83 24.50 6.43
CA GLN A 182 10.15 24.16 7.82
C GLN A 182 8.95 23.45 8.46
N ASN A 183 9.22 22.43 9.30
CA ASN A 183 8.20 21.63 9.97
C ASN A 183 7.33 20.77 9.03
N LEU A 184 7.68 20.66 7.74
CA LEU A 184 7.03 19.70 6.84
C LEU A 184 7.32 18.28 7.31
N GLN A 185 6.27 17.51 7.53
CA GLN A 185 6.33 16.14 8.01
C GLN A 185 6.00 15.14 6.91
N LEU A 186 6.75 14.05 6.89
CA LEU A 186 6.49 12.85 6.11
C LEU A 186 6.23 11.70 7.08
N LEU A 187 5.03 11.14 7.07
CA LEU A 187 4.62 10.04 7.93
C LEU A 187 4.26 8.82 7.09
N LEU A 188 4.68 7.65 7.56
CA LEU A 188 4.21 6.35 7.10
C LEU A 188 3.15 5.85 8.08
N LEU A 189 1.97 5.56 7.55
CA LEU A 189 0.84 5.02 8.29
C LEU A 189 0.61 3.57 7.89
N ASP A 190 0.26 2.73 8.86
CA ASP A 190 -0.21 1.38 8.61
C ASP A 190 -1.63 1.37 8.02
N GLU A 191 -2.20 0.18 7.83
CA GLU A 191 -3.57 -0.01 7.34
C GLU A 191 -4.67 0.56 8.25
N ASN A 192 -4.38 0.71 9.54
CA ASN A 192 -5.30 1.26 10.54
C ASN A 192 -5.18 2.79 10.63
N GLY A 193 -4.22 3.39 9.92
CA GLY A 193 -3.91 4.81 9.98
C GLY A 193 -2.99 5.19 11.14
N GLU A 194 -2.40 4.22 11.83
CA GLU A 194 -1.43 4.46 12.89
C GLU A 194 -0.06 4.82 12.31
N THR A 195 0.61 5.81 12.89
CA THR A 195 1.94 6.22 12.43
C THR A 195 2.99 5.21 12.88
N VAL A 196 3.65 4.59 11.91
CA VAL A 196 4.72 3.60 12.14
C VAL A 196 6.11 4.18 11.88
N MET A 197 6.24 5.19 11.02
CA MET A 197 7.49 5.93 10.80
C MET A 197 7.21 7.41 10.51
N GLN A 198 8.16 8.29 10.83
CA GLN A 198 8.06 9.71 10.51
C GLN A 198 9.41 10.38 10.30
N ALA A 199 9.42 11.43 9.49
CA ALA A 199 10.53 12.36 9.31
C ALA A 199 10.01 13.79 9.25
N GLU A 200 10.81 14.75 9.70
CA GLU A 200 10.44 16.17 9.77
C GLU A 200 11.54 17.02 9.13
N ALA A 201 11.16 17.97 8.28
CA ALA A 201 12.07 18.88 7.62
C ALA A 201 12.58 19.97 8.58
N ARG A 202 13.90 20.09 8.67
CA ARG A 202 14.59 21.11 9.48
C ARG A 202 15.59 21.87 8.61
N SER A 203 15.07 22.62 7.64
CA SER A 203 15.84 23.28 6.58
C SER A 203 16.70 22.30 5.77
N THR A 204 16.14 21.13 5.47
CA THR A 204 16.78 20.07 4.69
C THR A 204 16.37 20.13 3.22
N LYS A 205 17.23 19.60 2.33
CA LYS A 205 16.92 19.51 0.89
C LYS A 205 15.93 18.40 0.55
N ASN A 206 15.79 17.43 1.44
CA ASN A 206 14.84 16.33 1.34
C ASN A 206 14.66 15.68 2.72
N ILE A 207 13.60 14.89 2.85
CA ILE A 207 13.40 13.91 3.92
C ILE A 207 12.99 12.59 3.30
N GLN A 208 13.32 11.47 3.95
CA GLN A 208 13.09 10.14 3.39
C GLN A 208 12.70 9.12 4.47
N LEU A 209 11.89 8.15 4.05
CA LEU A 209 11.58 6.92 4.79
C LEU A 209 11.93 5.73 3.89
N LYS A 210 12.54 4.69 4.47
CA LYS A 210 12.86 3.43 3.78
C LYS A 210 12.36 2.27 4.60
N PHE A 211 11.63 1.37 3.97
CA PHE A 211 11.05 0.19 4.61
C PHE A 211 10.92 -0.93 3.57
N SER A 212 10.46 -2.10 4.01
CA SER A 212 9.98 -3.15 3.11
C SER A 212 8.59 -3.59 3.53
N GLY A 213 7.89 -4.23 2.62
CA GLY A 213 6.60 -4.85 2.86
C GLY A 213 6.33 -5.98 1.89
N GLU A 214 5.27 -6.72 2.15
CA GLU A 214 4.86 -7.90 1.38
C GLU A 214 3.72 -7.58 0.40
N SER A 215 3.65 -8.35 -0.68
CA SER A 215 2.58 -8.24 -1.68
C SER A 215 1.19 -8.29 -1.05
N GLY A 216 0.36 -7.29 -1.32
CA GLY A 216 -0.99 -7.15 -0.77
C GLY A 216 -1.10 -6.34 0.53
N GLU A 217 0.03 -5.97 1.16
CA GLU A 217 0.00 -5.02 2.28
C GLU A 217 -0.43 -3.63 1.82
N ILE A 218 -1.09 -2.92 2.73
CA ILE A 218 -1.59 -1.56 2.50
C ILE A 218 -0.89 -0.64 3.48
N PHE A 219 -0.40 0.48 2.98
CA PHE A 219 0.13 1.56 3.80
C PHE A 219 -0.32 2.90 3.23
N SER A 220 -0.23 3.95 4.02
CA SER A 220 -0.45 5.31 3.55
C SER A 220 0.74 6.20 3.85
N VAL A 221 1.03 7.11 2.93
CA VAL A 221 1.98 8.19 3.15
C VAL A 221 1.21 9.45 3.41
N LYS A 222 1.46 10.08 4.56
CA LYS A 222 0.89 11.37 4.92
C LYS A 222 1.97 12.44 4.85
N VAL A 223 1.67 13.49 4.10
CA VAL A 223 2.44 14.74 4.04
C VAL A 223 1.67 15.78 4.84
N ALA A 224 2.28 16.33 5.88
CA ALA A 224 1.62 17.28 6.77
C ALA A 224 2.46 18.55 6.98
N LEU A 225 1.80 19.70 6.97
CA LEU A 225 2.40 21.00 7.28
C LEU A 225 1.36 21.84 8.01
N GLU A 226 1.60 22.15 9.29
CA GLU A 226 0.64 22.84 10.14
C GLU A 226 -0.73 22.12 10.15
N ASP A 227 -1.80 22.75 9.66
CA ASP A 227 -3.15 22.18 9.57
C ASP A 227 -3.40 21.39 8.26
N LEU A 228 -2.49 21.49 7.28
CA LEU A 228 -2.60 20.78 6.01
C LEU A 228 -2.21 19.31 6.18
N SER A 229 -3.02 18.41 5.59
CA SER A 229 -2.75 16.98 5.53
C SER A 229 -3.14 16.42 4.16
N ILE A 230 -2.15 15.90 3.43
CA ILE A 230 -2.34 15.18 2.18
C ILE A 230 -1.98 13.72 2.43
N VAL A 231 -2.86 12.78 2.04
CA VAL A 231 -2.66 11.35 2.25
C VAL A 231 -2.76 10.62 0.92
N GLU A 232 -1.76 9.81 0.61
CA GLU A 232 -1.80 8.85 -0.50
C GLU A 232 -1.76 7.43 0.06
N THR A 233 -2.65 6.57 -0.42
CA THR A 233 -2.72 5.17 -0.02
C THR A 233 -2.12 4.29 -1.12
N PHE A 234 -1.36 3.29 -0.71
CA PHE A 234 -0.65 2.37 -1.58
C PHE A 234 -1.01 0.93 -1.21
N VAL A 235 -1.08 0.08 -2.23
CA VAL A 235 -1.08 -1.38 -2.06
C VAL A 235 0.16 -1.93 -2.73
N ILE A 236 0.92 -2.75 -2.01
CA ILE A 236 2.14 -3.40 -2.52
C ILE A 236 1.75 -4.40 -3.59
#